data_AF-A0AAU6EVV4-F1
#
_entry.id   AF-A0AAU6EVV4-F1
#
_cell.length_a   1.000
_cell.length_b   1.000
_cell.length_c   1.000
_cell.angle_alpha   90.00
_cell.angle_beta   90.00
_cell.angle_gamma   90.00
#
_symmetry.space_group_name_H-M   'P 1'
#
loop_
_entity.id
_entity.type
_entity.pdbx_description
1 polymer ?
#
loop_
_entity_poly.entity_id
_entity_poly.type
_entity_poly.pdbx_seq_one_letter_code
_entity_poly.pdbx_strand_id
1 'polypeptide(L)'
;MEPEQPLVRDVYPDLIAELVVALEEEGERDLSIVVRDVRLVGECGCGDDFCQSIRTSDHPQGQPYGPGHRCVPLLPSNGMLILDVVDGRIMYIEILDRAPMERAVPPAATG
;
A
#
# COMPACT_ATOMS: atom_id res chain seq x y z
N MET A 1 8.87 -20.64 -12.48
CA MET A 1 7.84 -19.82 -11.83
C MET A 1 8.57 -18.79 -11.02
N GLU A 2 8.38 -17.52 -11.30
CA GLU A 2 8.80 -16.47 -10.37
C GLU A 2 8.01 -16.64 -9.07
N PRO A 3 8.62 -16.45 -7.90
CA PRO A 3 7.90 -16.53 -6.64
C PRO A 3 6.78 -15.48 -6.64
N GLU A 4 5.58 -15.90 -6.26
CA GLU A 4 4.46 -14.99 -6.12
C GLU A 4 4.83 -13.93 -5.07
N GLN A 5 4.61 -12.65 -5.40
CA GLN A 5 4.93 -11.54 -4.49
C GLN A 5 4.17 -11.70 -3.17
N PRO A 6 4.79 -11.39 -2.02
CA PRO A 6 4.12 -11.54 -0.73
C PRO A 6 2.92 -10.59 -0.64
N LEU A 7 1.94 -10.91 0.21
CA LEU A 7 0.88 -9.97 0.52
C LEU A 7 1.43 -8.89 1.46
N VAL A 8 0.89 -7.68 1.35
CA VAL A 8 1.26 -6.59 2.27
C VAL A 8 0.93 -6.98 3.71
N ARG A 9 -0.15 -7.73 3.97
CA ARG A 9 -0.48 -8.21 5.33
C ARG A 9 0.55 -9.15 5.94
N ASP A 10 1.32 -9.85 5.12
CA ASP A 10 2.33 -10.80 5.58
C ASP A 10 3.64 -10.07 5.92
N VAL A 11 3.86 -8.89 5.33
CA VAL A 11 5.07 -8.08 5.54
C VAL A 11 4.82 -6.96 6.56
N TYR A 12 3.68 -6.28 6.46
CA TYR A 12 3.26 -5.12 7.26
C TYR A 12 1.84 -5.34 7.82
N PRO A 13 1.66 -6.28 8.76
CA PRO A 13 0.35 -6.61 9.31
C PRO A 13 -0.33 -5.40 9.98
N ASP A 14 0.44 -4.58 10.70
CA ASP A 14 -0.08 -3.40 11.40
C ASP A 14 -0.58 -2.32 10.43
N LEU A 15 0.10 -2.15 9.29
CA LEU A 15 -0.36 -1.25 8.22
C LEU A 15 -1.71 -1.70 7.67
N ILE A 16 -1.88 -2.99 7.40
CA ILE A 16 -3.16 -3.52 6.90
C ILE A 16 -4.26 -3.36 7.94
N ALA A 17 -3.98 -3.60 9.22
CA ALA A 17 -4.95 -3.38 10.29
C ALA A 17 -5.39 -1.90 10.35
N GLU A 18 -4.45 -0.96 10.28
CA GLU A 18 -4.73 0.48 10.23
C GLU A 18 -5.56 0.87 9.00
N LEU A 19 -5.17 0.40 7.81
CA LEU A 19 -5.89 0.68 6.56
C LEU A 19 -7.31 0.15 6.58
N VAL A 20 -7.54 -1.05 7.10
CA VAL A 20 -8.88 -1.63 7.22
C VAL A 20 -9.78 -0.72 8.06
N VAL A 21 -9.31 -0.27 9.23
CA VAL A 21 -10.08 0.60 10.12
C VAL A 21 -10.34 1.95 9.45
N ALA A 22 -9.29 2.58 8.92
CA ALA A 22 -9.40 3.89 8.29
C ALA A 22 -10.33 3.88 7.06
N LEU A 23 -10.31 2.82 6.25
CA LEU A 23 -11.23 2.66 5.13
C LEU A 23 -12.67 2.45 5.58
N GLU A 24 -12.91 1.69 6.65
CA GLU A 24 -14.26 1.52 7.20
C GLU A 24 -14.81 2.84 7.77
N GLU A 25 -13.97 3.64 8.43
CA GLU A 25 -14.31 4.97 8.95
C GLU A 25 -14.60 5.99 7.83
N GLU A 26 -13.87 5.92 6.72
CA GLU A 26 -14.08 6.74 5.53
C GLU A 26 -15.29 6.27 4.68
N GLY A 27 -15.95 5.16 5.07
CA GLY A 27 -17.10 4.60 4.35
C GLY A 27 -16.74 3.74 3.13
N GLU A 28 -15.45 3.45 2.94
CA GLU A 28 -14.87 2.68 1.84
C GLU A 28 -14.86 1.17 2.13
N ARG A 29 -16.04 0.61 2.43
CA ARG A 29 -16.19 -0.78 2.90
C ARG A 29 -15.65 -1.81 1.90
N ASP A 30 -15.87 -1.60 0.61
CA ASP A 30 -15.37 -2.53 -0.41
C ASP A 30 -13.84 -2.51 -0.47
N LEU A 31 -13.23 -1.33 -0.34
CA LEU A 31 -11.77 -1.21 -0.28
C LEU A 31 -11.21 -1.80 1.02
N SER A 32 -11.93 -1.71 2.15
CA SER A 32 -11.49 -2.37 3.40
C SER A 32 -11.40 -3.89 3.23
N ILE A 33 -12.19 -4.49 2.33
CA ILE A 33 -12.08 -5.89 1.95
C ILE A 33 -10.89 -6.09 1.01
N VAL A 34 -10.79 -5.31 -0.06
CA VAL A 34 -9.72 -5.42 -1.07
C VAL A 34 -8.32 -5.27 -0.46
N VAL A 35 -8.13 -4.33 0.46
CA VAL A 35 -6.81 -4.03 1.05
C VAL A 35 -6.20 -5.22 1.80
N ARG A 36 -7.02 -6.17 2.26
CA ARG A 36 -6.55 -7.35 3.02
C ARG A 36 -5.74 -8.33 2.18
N ASP A 37 -5.84 -8.29 0.85
CA ASP A 37 -5.21 -9.22 -0.09
C ASP A 37 -4.36 -8.52 -1.18
N VAL A 38 -3.92 -7.27 -0.94
CA VAL A 38 -3.01 -6.59 -1.89
C VAL A 38 -1.59 -7.18 -1.84
N ARG A 39 -0.97 -7.28 -3.02
CA ARG A 39 0.40 -7.77 -3.19
C ARG A 39 1.40 -6.64 -2.96
N LEU A 40 2.57 -6.96 -2.41
CA LEU A 40 3.71 -6.04 -2.37
C LEU A 40 4.51 -6.21 -3.66
N VAL A 41 4.17 -5.43 -4.70
CA VAL A 41 4.86 -5.44 -6.00
C VAL A 41 6.23 -4.80 -5.89
N GLY A 42 6.34 -3.76 -5.08
CA GLY A 42 7.61 -3.15 -4.75
C GLY A 42 7.44 -1.86 -3.98
N GLU A 43 8.53 -1.38 -3.43
CA GLU A 43 8.60 -0.09 -2.74
C GLU A 43 8.77 1.05 -3.74
N CYS A 44 8.46 2.28 -3.35
CA CYS A 44 8.58 3.49 -4.18
C CYS A 44 10.01 3.68 -4.71
N GLY A 45 11.00 3.64 -3.83
CA GLY A 45 12.42 3.74 -4.17
C GLY A 45 12.93 5.16 -4.48
N CYS A 46 12.19 6.22 -4.12
CA CYS A 46 12.67 7.60 -4.32
C CYS A 46 13.91 7.96 -3.48
N GLY A 47 14.17 7.21 -2.40
CA GLY A 47 15.33 7.42 -1.53
C GLY A 47 15.11 8.48 -0.44
N ASP A 48 13.94 9.11 -0.43
CA ASP A 48 13.57 10.04 0.63
C ASP A 48 13.29 9.29 1.94
N ASP A 49 13.76 9.83 3.05
CA ASP A 49 13.66 9.22 4.39
C ASP A 49 12.24 9.22 4.96
N PHE A 50 11.39 10.14 4.49
CA PHE A 50 10.00 10.25 4.87
C PHE A 50 9.06 9.33 4.06
N CYS A 51 9.53 8.73 2.96
CA CYS A 51 8.69 7.95 2.05
C CYS A 51 8.85 6.44 2.24
N GLN A 52 7.75 5.77 2.55
CA GLN A 52 7.69 4.31 2.72
C GLN A 52 6.63 3.68 1.80
N SER A 53 6.23 4.39 0.75
CA SER A 53 5.11 4.06 -0.12
C SER A 53 5.31 2.76 -0.90
N ILE A 54 4.20 2.07 -1.15
CA ILE A 54 4.14 0.70 -1.70
C ILE A 54 3.35 0.67 -2.99
N ARG A 55 3.88 0.00 -4.01
CA ARG A 55 3.15 -0.42 -5.22
C ARG A 55 2.46 -1.75 -4.97
N THR A 56 1.18 -1.83 -5.35
CA THR A 56 0.35 -3.03 -5.21
C THR A 56 -0.08 -3.65 -6.53
N SER A 57 0.25 -2.99 -7.64
CA SER A 57 0.07 -3.52 -8.99
C SER A 57 1.23 -3.08 -9.89
N ASP A 58 1.51 -3.88 -10.92
CA ASP A 58 2.40 -3.45 -11.99
C ASP A 58 1.77 -2.27 -12.74
N HIS A 59 2.48 -1.16 -12.80
CA HIS A 59 2.11 0.03 -13.58
C HIS A 59 3.39 0.76 -14.01
N PRO A 60 3.52 1.19 -15.28
CA PRO A 60 4.69 1.94 -15.73
C PRO A 60 4.88 3.23 -14.93
N GLN A 61 6.07 3.41 -14.36
CA GLN A 61 6.40 4.63 -13.63
C GLN A 61 6.31 5.87 -14.53
N GLY A 62 5.79 6.97 -13.97
CA GLY A 62 5.64 8.24 -14.67
C GLY A 62 4.46 8.32 -15.64
N GLN A 63 3.64 7.27 -15.75
CA GLN A 63 2.41 7.31 -16.53
C GLN A 63 1.19 7.51 -15.62
N PRO A 64 0.18 8.29 -16.05
CA PRO A 64 -1.08 8.38 -15.32
C PRO A 64 -1.81 7.03 -15.33
N TYR A 65 -2.61 6.76 -14.29
CA TYR A 65 -3.43 5.54 -14.21
C TYR A 65 -4.61 5.52 -15.19
N GLY A 66 -5.07 6.68 -15.64
CA GLY A 66 -6.16 6.81 -16.62
C GLY A 66 -7.56 6.90 -15.99
N PRO A 67 -8.62 6.72 -16.79
CA PRO A 67 -10.01 6.78 -16.31
C PRO A 67 -10.27 5.80 -15.17
N GLY A 68 -11.16 6.17 -14.24
CA GLY A 68 -11.47 5.36 -13.06
C GLY A 68 -10.47 5.53 -11.91
N HIS A 69 -9.35 6.23 -12.14
CA HIS A 69 -8.44 6.61 -11.07
C HIS A 69 -9.08 7.62 -10.12
N ARG A 70 -8.92 7.36 -8.82
CA ARG A 70 -9.17 8.31 -7.75
C ARG A 70 -8.18 8.11 -6.62
N CYS A 71 -7.91 9.17 -5.89
CA CYS A 71 -7.17 9.12 -4.63
C CYS A 71 -8.16 9.01 -3.46
N VAL A 72 -7.83 8.17 -2.49
CA VAL A 72 -8.58 8.00 -1.24
C VAL A 72 -7.68 8.43 -0.09
N PRO A 73 -7.71 9.71 0.31
CA PRO A 73 -6.99 10.16 1.49
C PRO A 73 -7.66 9.56 2.74
N LEU A 74 -6.85 9.06 3.66
CA LEU A 74 -7.30 8.51 4.93
C LEU A 74 -6.85 9.39 6.08
N LEU A 75 -7.45 9.17 7.26
CA LEU A 75 -7.11 9.88 8.49
C LEU A 75 -6.38 8.94 9.47
N PRO A 76 -5.08 8.64 9.24
CA PRO A 76 -4.31 7.81 10.16
C PRO A 76 -4.02 8.54 11.46
N SER A 77 -3.63 7.77 12.48
CA SER A 77 -3.17 8.33 13.75
C SER A 77 -1.79 9.00 13.67
N ASN A 78 -1.01 8.70 12.62
CA ASN A 78 0.32 9.22 12.37
C ASN A 78 0.63 9.29 10.87
N GLY A 79 1.39 10.30 10.45
CA GLY A 79 1.82 10.49 9.06
C GLY A 79 0.67 10.72 8.09
N MET A 80 0.88 10.34 6.83
CA MET A 80 -0.13 10.39 5.77
C MET A 80 -0.32 9.00 5.16
N LEU A 81 -1.59 8.65 4.91
CA LEU A 81 -2.00 7.46 4.16
C LEU A 81 -2.96 7.87 3.05
N ILE A 82 -2.59 7.62 1.79
CA ILE A 82 -3.44 7.88 0.62
C ILE A 82 -3.40 6.65 -0.28
N LEU A 83 -4.56 6.19 -0.76
CA LEU A 83 -4.64 5.09 -1.72
C LEU A 83 -4.91 5.62 -3.12
N ASP A 84 -4.13 5.18 -4.10
CA ASP A 84 -4.52 5.30 -5.50
C ASP A 84 -5.35 4.08 -5.90
N VAL A 85 -6.57 4.34 -6.34
CA VAL A 85 -7.55 3.31 -6.69
C VAL A 85 -7.96 3.48 -8.13
N VAL A 86 -8.02 2.38 -8.89
CA VAL A 86 -8.58 2.34 -10.25
C VAL A 86 -9.68 1.28 -10.27
N ASP A 87 -10.92 1.70 -10.50
CA ASP A 87 -12.08 0.79 -10.58
C ASP A 87 -12.18 -0.21 -9.41
N GLY A 88 -11.87 0.25 -8.19
CA GLY A 88 -11.90 -0.56 -6.96
C GLY A 88 -10.62 -1.37 -6.69
N ARG A 89 -9.63 -1.34 -7.58
CA ARG A 89 -8.30 -1.94 -7.35
C ARG A 89 -7.35 -0.91 -6.74
N ILE A 90 -6.73 -1.25 -5.62
CA ILE A 90 -5.66 -0.44 -5.03
C ILE A 90 -4.39 -0.66 -5.86
N MET A 91 -3.85 0.42 -6.44
CA MET A 91 -2.66 0.42 -7.29
C MET A 91 -1.41 0.86 -6.53
N TYR A 92 -1.60 1.75 -5.56
CA TYR A 92 -0.54 2.34 -4.77
C TYR A 92 -1.04 2.70 -3.37
N ILE A 93 -0.17 2.56 -2.38
CA ILE A 93 -0.37 2.98 -1.01
C ILE A 93 0.72 4.01 -0.71
N GLU A 94 0.35 5.28 -0.67
CA GLU A 94 1.23 6.36 -0.28
C GLU A 94 1.32 6.42 1.25
N ILE A 95 2.56 6.39 1.75
CA ILE A 95 2.89 6.29 3.17
C ILE A 95 4.02 7.26 3.45
N LEU A 96 3.69 8.41 4.04
CA LEU A 96 4.62 9.52 4.23
C LEU A 96 4.65 9.97 5.70
N ASP A 97 5.77 10.59 6.10
CA ASP A 97 5.91 11.33 7.37
C ASP A 97 5.58 10.53 8.64
N ARG A 98 5.92 9.23 8.66
CA ARG A 98 5.81 8.36 9.84
C ARG A 98 7.12 7.65 10.14
N ALA A 99 7.27 7.17 11.37
CA ALA A 99 8.40 6.31 11.75
C ALA A 99 8.51 5.08 10.84
N PRO A 100 9.72 4.51 10.65
CA PRO A 100 9.90 3.28 9.86
C PRO A 100 8.93 2.18 10.30
N MET A 101 8.24 1.58 9.33
CA MET A 101 7.29 0.50 9.59
C MET A 101 8.04 -0.81 9.87
N GLU A 102 7.58 -1.51 10.91
CA GLU A 102 8.12 -2.82 11.28
C GLU A 102 7.70 -3.90 10.28
N ARG A 103 8.65 -4.76 9.90
CA ARG A 103 8.41 -5.89 8.99
C ARG A 103 8.29 -7.18 9.79
N ALA A 104 7.23 -7.96 9.53
CA ALA A 104 7.03 -9.26 10.18
C ALA A 104 7.97 -10.37 9.68
N VAL A 105 8.63 -10.19 8.52
CA VAL A 105 9.58 -11.14 7.95
C VAL A 105 10.83 -10.41 7.41
N PRO A 106 12.06 -10.78 7.79
CA PRO A 106 13.25 -10.32 7.08
C PRO A 106 13.23 -10.90 5.65
N PRO A 107 13.65 -10.15 4.61
CA PRO A 107 13.69 -10.71 3.25
C PRO A 107 14.46 -12.02 3.27
N ALA A 108 13.95 -13.04 2.57
CA ALA A 108 14.70 -14.27 2.34
C ALA A 108 16.09 -13.85 1.83
N ALA A 109 17.13 -14.21 2.57
CA ALA A 109 18.50 -13.91 2.19
C ALA A 109 18.74 -14.51 0.81
N THR A 110 18.87 -13.66 -0.21
CA THR A 110 19.40 -14.06 -1.51
C THR A 110 20.87 -14.43 -1.26
N GLY A 111 21.13 -15.74 -1.20
CA GLY A 111 22.49 -16.28 -1.26
C GLY A 111 23.11 -16.17 -2.64
#